data_AF-A0A8B6HDV1-F1
#
_entry.id   AF-A0A8B6HDV1-F1
#
_cell.length_a   1.000
_cell.length_b   1.000
_cell.length_c   1.000
_cell.angle_alpha   90.00
_cell.angle_beta   90.00
_cell.angle_gamma   90.00
#
_symmetry.space_group_name_H-M   'P 1'
#
loop_
_entity.id
_entity.type
_entity.pdbx_description
1 polymer ?
#
loop_
_entity_poly.entity_id
_entity_poly.type
_entity_poly.pdbx_seq_one_letter_code
_entity_poly.pdbx_strand_id
1 'polypeptide(L)'
;ICCFLDNSTEREEAGIVTDENLSEIATMNDINQVAMSIDSEAINTESINTELVSDSIYEEGLELAMSVDSDPDMFSSQTTVTSNWSKDERSQKDTFNWAMEMMSHGQYLPLKSQASLNLEDLQYSTKMYYIRQARLACEIVCECIAPSQGIELLTQVYQSMKLKTAETKQKDAVTDTIISAYKKAEDYTTKVQILSLIVEKYSKSELLSFIEGLTIYKIDAARKYASTHGPGQYVTPPKITRLRLSKQKIHHFIEFISAPCYLQVVGFGSIHLKLSSGLTVKVPKVIRTMIASRLITAYNNYCKDNYILPPCRATQYKIIKACAASQLKSLHGLDNYPSQTELLLLAVF
;
A
#
# COMPACT_ATOMS: atom_id res chain seq x y z
N ILE A 1 -3.46 44.02 33.19
CA ILE A 1 -2.33 44.57 33.98
C ILE A 1 -1.12 44.58 33.05
N CYS A 2 -0.33 45.66 33.11
CA CYS A 2 0.91 45.92 32.38
C CYS A 2 1.99 44.84 32.65
N CYS A 3 3.09 44.67 31.91
CA CYS A 3 3.58 45.12 30.59
C CYS A 3 4.86 44.30 30.28
N PHE A 4 5.69 44.77 29.34
CA PHE A 4 7.03 44.28 28.97
C PHE A 4 7.10 43.02 28.09
N LEU A 5 8.02 42.94 27.14
CA LEU A 5 8.47 43.94 26.13
C LEU A 5 9.32 43.21 25.09
N ASP A 6 9.49 43.81 23.92
CA ASP A 6 10.34 43.30 22.84
C ASP A 6 11.83 43.34 23.21
N ASN A 7 12.63 42.51 22.54
CA ASN A 7 13.88 42.99 21.97
C ASN A 7 14.35 42.11 20.81
N SER A 8 14.67 42.76 19.69
CA SER A 8 15.27 42.16 18.49
C SER A 8 16.75 41.86 18.73
N THR A 9 17.36 41.02 17.88
CA THR A 9 18.79 41.18 17.53
C THR A 9 19.04 40.61 16.14
N GLU A 10 19.41 41.46 15.19
CA GLU A 10 19.83 41.05 13.84
C GLU A 10 21.27 40.53 13.83
N ARG A 11 21.65 39.82 12.74
CA ARG A 11 23.03 39.76 12.25
C ARG A 11 23.10 39.47 10.74
N GLU A 12 23.44 40.53 10.01
CA GLU A 12 24.06 40.54 8.66
C GLU A 12 25.56 40.10 8.79
N GLU A 13 26.39 39.86 7.76
CA GLU A 13 26.25 39.69 6.29
C GLU A 13 27.13 38.45 5.88
N ALA A 14 28.04 38.31 4.88
CA ALA A 14 28.54 39.17 3.79
C ALA A 14 29.10 38.38 2.58
N GLY A 15 28.99 38.94 1.35
CA GLY A 15 29.85 38.63 0.16
C GLY A 15 29.61 37.29 -0.56
N ILE A 16 29.26 37.16 -1.86
CA ILE A 16 29.44 38.02 -3.05
C ILE A 16 30.95 38.22 -3.35
N VAL A 17 31.53 37.84 -4.52
CA VAL A 17 31.46 38.48 -5.85
C VAL A 17 32.14 37.59 -6.94
N THR A 18 31.44 37.37 -8.07
CA THR A 18 31.81 37.34 -9.54
C THR A 18 33.26 36.99 -10.04
N ASP A 19 33.61 36.79 -11.33
CA ASP A 19 32.88 36.60 -12.63
C ASP A 19 33.79 35.93 -13.71
N GLU A 20 33.26 35.81 -14.95
CA GLU A 20 33.96 35.84 -16.27
C GLU A 20 34.81 34.65 -16.80
N ASN A 21 34.25 33.98 -17.85
CA ASN A 21 34.77 33.91 -19.24
C ASN A 21 36.28 33.56 -19.48
N LEU A 22 36.67 32.52 -20.23
CA LEU A 22 36.38 32.30 -21.67
C LEU A 22 36.95 30.95 -22.21
N SER A 23 36.36 30.47 -23.33
CA SER A 23 36.92 29.60 -24.40
C SER A 23 37.84 28.40 -24.11
N GLU A 24 37.42 27.19 -24.57
CA GLU A 24 38.13 26.44 -25.64
C GLU A 24 37.24 25.34 -26.29
N ILE A 25 37.75 24.61 -27.30
CA ILE A 25 36.96 23.84 -28.28
C ILE A 25 37.37 22.35 -28.34
N ALA A 26 36.43 21.43 -28.08
CA ALA A 26 36.52 19.98 -28.39
C ALA A 26 35.08 19.38 -28.43
N THR A 27 34.50 19.03 -29.59
CA THR A 27 34.57 17.73 -30.33
C THR A 27 33.97 16.50 -29.61
N MET A 28 33.13 15.73 -30.31
CA MET A 28 32.34 14.60 -29.78
C MET A 28 33.16 13.49 -29.10
N ASN A 29 32.71 12.99 -27.93
CA ASN A 29 32.95 11.57 -27.53
C ASN A 29 32.11 10.99 -26.35
N ASP A 30 31.42 11.79 -25.53
CA ASP A 30 30.86 11.33 -24.24
C ASP A 30 29.51 10.59 -24.31
N ILE A 31 29.50 9.39 -24.88
CA ILE A 31 28.42 8.39 -24.73
C ILE A 31 28.92 7.05 -24.15
N ASN A 32 30.23 6.78 -24.20
CA ASN A 32 30.79 5.44 -23.96
C ASN A 32 31.17 5.09 -22.50
N GLN A 33 30.83 5.90 -21.48
CA GLN A 33 31.23 5.62 -20.08
C GLN A 33 30.16 5.03 -19.14
N VAL A 34 28.91 4.84 -19.57
CA VAL A 34 27.84 4.29 -18.69
C VAL A 34 27.73 2.76 -18.77
N ALA A 35 28.41 2.10 -19.72
CA ALA A 35 28.28 0.67 -20.00
C ALA A 35 29.28 -0.26 -19.25
N MET A 36 30.06 0.25 -18.29
CA MET A 36 31.08 -0.52 -17.55
C MET A 36 30.98 -0.32 -16.03
N SER A 37 29.87 -0.79 -15.45
CA SER A 37 29.75 -1.08 -14.01
C SER A 37 28.58 -2.04 -13.77
N ILE A 38 28.80 -3.07 -12.95
CA ILE A 38 27.95 -4.27 -12.73
C ILE A 38 28.28 -5.40 -13.72
N ASP A 39 29.39 -6.10 -13.45
CA ASP A 39 29.63 -7.50 -13.87
C ASP A 39 30.78 -8.08 -13.02
N SER A 40 30.52 -8.29 -11.73
CA SER A 40 31.58 -8.64 -10.76
C SER A 40 31.09 -9.32 -9.48
N GLU A 41 30.38 -10.46 -9.58
CA GLU A 41 30.29 -11.43 -8.47
C GLU A 41 29.82 -12.82 -8.94
N ALA A 42 30.15 -13.85 -8.15
CA ALA A 42 29.72 -15.25 -8.28
C ALA A 42 30.18 -16.05 -9.54
N ILE A 43 31.46 -16.43 -9.58
CA ILE A 43 31.85 -17.81 -9.93
C ILE A 43 32.63 -18.40 -8.75
N ASN A 44 32.19 -19.56 -8.25
CA ASN A 44 33.06 -20.55 -7.63
C ASN A 44 32.39 -21.94 -7.66
N THR A 45 33.15 -22.99 -7.37
CA THR A 45 32.99 -24.32 -7.96
C THR A 45 32.52 -25.41 -6.98
N GLU A 46 32.46 -26.66 -7.49
CA GLU A 46 32.36 -27.96 -6.80
C GLU A 46 30.93 -28.46 -6.45
N SER A 47 30.62 -29.78 -6.46
CA SER A 47 31.13 -30.95 -7.22
C SER A 47 30.19 -32.18 -6.98
N ILE A 48 30.61 -33.41 -7.39
CA ILE A 48 30.13 -34.77 -6.95
C ILE A 48 29.02 -35.49 -7.79
N ASN A 49 29.46 -36.57 -8.48
CA ASN A 49 28.85 -37.90 -8.76
C ASN A 49 27.53 -38.03 -9.59
N THR A 50 27.46 -38.80 -10.70
CA THR A 50 27.31 -40.29 -10.90
C THR A 50 25.97 -40.88 -10.37
N GLU A 51 25.28 -41.85 -10.98
CA GLU A 51 25.71 -42.92 -11.94
C GLU A 51 24.51 -43.61 -12.69
N LEU A 52 24.73 -44.04 -13.95
CA LEU A 52 24.16 -45.19 -14.75
C LEU A 52 22.67 -45.67 -14.74
N VAL A 53 22.39 -46.58 -15.72
CA VAL A 53 21.23 -47.53 -15.87
C VAL A 53 19.92 -46.96 -16.46
N SER A 54 19.12 -47.71 -17.24
CA SER A 54 19.27 -48.20 -18.64
C SER A 54 17.93 -48.88 -19.11
N ASP A 55 17.92 -49.52 -20.29
CA ASP A 55 16.95 -50.54 -20.77
C ASP A 55 15.52 -50.09 -21.20
N SER A 56 14.80 -50.73 -22.15
CA SER A 56 15.15 -51.63 -23.29
C SER A 56 13.91 -51.94 -24.19
N ILE A 57 14.06 -51.99 -25.55
CA ILE A 57 13.19 -52.56 -26.64
C ILE A 57 11.64 -52.32 -26.63
N TYR A 58 10.81 -52.58 -27.66
CA TYR A 58 10.88 -53.13 -29.05
C TYR A 58 10.46 -52.04 -30.10
N GLU A 59 10.26 -52.18 -31.43
CA GLU A 59 9.85 -53.23 -32.41
C GLU A 59 8.39 -53.76 -32.27
N GLU A 60 7.66 -54.23 -33.30
CA GLU A 60 7.89 -54.50 -34.75
C GLU A 60 6.58 -54.23 -35.56
N GLY A 61 6.57 -54.09 -36.91
CA GLY A 61 5.32 -53.71 -37.64
C GLY A 61 5.28 -53.80 -39.20
N LEU A 62 5.32 -55.03 -39.74
CA LEU A 62 5.14 -55.47 -41.15
C LEU A 62 3.66 -55.32 -41.67
N GLU A 63 3.24 -55.39 -42.97
CA GLU A 63 3.89 -55.47 -44.32
C GLU A 63 2.86 -55.31 -45.50
N LEU A 64 3.38 -55.11 -46.74
CA LEU A 64 2.96 -55.64 -48.08
C LEU A 64 1.65 -55.29 -48.87
N ALA A 65 1.80 -55.44 -50.21
CA ALA A 65 0.84 -55.79 -51.29
C ALA A 65 -0.16 -54.72 -51.84
N MET A 66 -0.60 -54.71 -53.12
CA MET A 66 -0.16 -55.35 -54.38
C MET A 66 -0.72 -54.59 -55.63
N SER A 67 -0.42 -55.05 -56.86
CA SER A 67 -0.69 -54.37 -58.16
C SER A 67 -2.00 -54.79 -58.89
N VAL A 68 -2.38 -54.04 -59.96
CA VAL A 68 -2.67 -54.50 -61.36
C VAL A 68 -3.34 -53.38 -62.20
N ASP A 69 -3.05 -53.33 -63.51
CA ASP A 69 -3.46 -52.28 -64.48
C ASP A 69 -4.85 -52.44 -65.14
N SER A 70 -5.37 -51.38 -65.78
CA SER A 70 -6.18 -51.41 -67.02
C SER A 70 -6.42 -50.01 -67.64
N ASP A 71 -6.16 -49.89 -68.95
CA ASP A 71 -6.41 -48.74 -69.87
C ASP A 71 -7.38 -49.20 -71.00
N PRO A 72 -7.86 -48.42 -72.02
CA PRO A 72 -7.25 -47.22 -72.63
C PRO A 72 -8.19 -46.09 -73.18
N ASP A 73 -7.55 -45.13 -73.88
CA ASP A 73 -8.01 -44.30 -75.02
C ASP A 73 -9.08 -43.18 -74.87
N MET A 74 -8.71 -41.93 -75.24
CA MET A 74 -9.00 -41.39 -76.61
C MET A 74 -8.42 -39.97 -76.89
N PHE A 75 -7.46 -39.89 -77.84
CA PHE A 75 -7.18 -38.79 -78.79
C PHE A 75 -6.81 -37.34 -78.32
N SER A 76 -5.54 -36.96 -78.42
CA SER A 76 -5.00 -35.95 -79.39
C SER A 76 -3.51 -35.63 -79.11
N SER A 77 -2.74 -35.18 -80.12
CA SER A 77 -1.27 -35.19 -80.08
C SER A 77 -0.59 -33.87 -80.48
N GLN A 78 0.69 -33.72 -80.06
CA GLN A 78 1.70 -32.70 -80.47
C GLN A 78 1.54 -31.29 -79.83
N THR A 79 2.57 -30.63 -79.25
CA THR A 79 4.00 -30.98 -79.02
C THR A 79 4.63 -30.20 -77.84
N THR A 80 5.87 -30.57 -77.48
CA THR A 80 6.91 -29.77 -76.78
C THR A 80 6.65 -29.29 -75.34
N VAL A 81 7.01 -30.18 -74.42
CA VAL A 81 7.61 -29.97 -73.09
C VAL A 81 8.38 -28.64 -72.90
N THR A 82 8.03 -27.90 -71.83
CA THR A 82 8.97 -27.57 -70.75
C THR A 82 8.32 -27.91 -69.40
N SER A 83 9.11 -28.42 -68.44
CA SER A 83 8.60 -29.13 -67.26
C SER A 83 8.34 -28.21 -66.06
N ASN A 84 7.08 -27.87 -65.80
CA ASN A 84 6.65 -27.11 -64.61
C ASN A 84 6.26 -28.01 -63.42
N TRP A 85 7.17 -28.88 -62.98
CA TRP A 85 6.92 -29.85 -61.89
C TRP A 85 8.14 -30.05 -60.97
N SER A 86 8.49 -29.00 -60.23
CA SER A 86 9.38 -29.07 -59.06
C SER A 86 9.17 -27.88 -58.12
N LYS A 87 7.92 -27.69 -57.66
CA LYS A 87 7.67 -26.91 -56.44
C LYS A 87 7.99 -27.78 -55.23
N ASP A 88 9.26 -27.83 -54.87
CA ASP A 88 9.65 -28.22 -53.52
C ASP A 88 8.99 -27.24 -52.55
N GLU A 89 8.13 -27.72 -51.66
CA GLU A 89 7.61 -26.94 -50.55
C GLU A 89 8.72 -26.76 -49.50
N ARG A 90 9.67 -25.87 -49.82
CA ARG A 90 10.77 -25.47 -48.95
C ARG A 90 10.21 -25.12 -47.58
N SER A 91 10.77 -25.70 -46.52
CA SER A 91 10.36 -25.38 -45.15
C SER A 91 10.41 -23.87 -44.91
N GLN A 92 9.57 -23.34 -44.03
CA GLN A 92 9.56 -21.91 -43.70
C GLN A 92 10.96 -21.43 -43.26
N LYS A 93 11.70 -22.28 -42.54
CA LYS A 93 13.11 -22.08 -42.17
C LYS A 93 14.02 -21.93 -43.40
N ASP A 94 13.87 -22.79 -44.40
CA ASP A 94 14.75 -22.83 -45.57
C ASP A 94 14.43 -21.69 -46.55
N THR A 95 13.14 -21.33 -46.66
CA THR A 95 12.69 -20.12 -47.37
C THR A 95 13.22 -18.85 -46.72
N PHE A 96 13.19 -18.75 -45.39
CA PHE A 96 13.80 -17.64 -44.65
C PHE A 96 15.32 -17.59 -44.84
N ASN A 97 16.01 -18.72 -44.68
CA ASN A 97 17.46 -18.80 -44.86
C ASN A 97 17.89 -18.35 -46.27
N TRP A 98 17.20 -18.82 -47.30
CA TRP A 98 17.43 -18.41 -48.69
C TRP A 98 17.20 -16.90 -48.89
N ALA A 99 16.13 -16.34 -48.33
CA ALA A 99 15.88 -14.90 -48.43
C ALA A 99 16.96 -14.07 -47.73
N MET A 100 17.39 -14.48 -46.53
CA MET A 100 18.48 -13.81 -45.79
C MET A 100 19.83 -13.94 -46.49
N GLU A 101 20.13 -15.07 -47.12
CA GLU A 101 21.34 -15.27 -47.93
C GLU A 101 21.39 -14.31 -49.12
N MET A 102 20.27 -14.18 -49.85
CA MET A 102 20.14 -13.24 -50.98
C MET A 102 20.27 -11.77 -50.54
N MET A 103 19.70 -11.37 -49.40
CA MET A 103 19.75 -9.99 -48.90
C MET A 103 21.09 -9.61 -48.26
N SER A 104 21.82 -10.58 -47.67
CA SER A 104 23.03 -10.32 -46.89
C SER A 104 24.35 -10.51 -47.63
N HIS A 105 24.31 -10.93 -48.90
CA HIS A 105 25.49 -11.34 -49.69
C HIS A 105 26.39 -12.34 -48.94
N GLY A 106 25.79 -13.25 -48.18
CA GLY A 106 26.50 -14.28 -47.39
C GLY A 106 26.95 -13.86 -45.98
N GLN A 107 26.62 -12.65 -45.51
CA GLN A 107 26.94 -12.23 -44.14
C GLN A 107 26.04 -12.87 -43.07
N TYR A 108 24.85 -13.35 -43.44
CA TYR A 108 23.94 -14.04 -42.51
C TYR A 108 24.28 -15.53 -42.35
N LEU A 109 24.53 -15.98 -41.12
CA LEU A 109 24.59 -17.42 -40.83
C LEU A 109 23.17 -18.01 -40.85
N PRO A 110 22.89 -19.08 -41.62
CA PRO A 110 21.54 -19.64 -41.70
C PRO A 110 21.05 -20.21 -40.35
N LEU A 111 19.73 -20.12 -40.12
CA LEU A 111 19.05 -20.73 -38.99
C LEU A 111 19.20 -22.26 -39.03
N LYS A 112 19.79 -22.81 -37.97
CA LYS A 112 19.99 -24.26 -37.80
C LYS A 112 18.67 -24.96 -37.41
N SER A 113 17.86 -24.30 -36.59
CA SER A 113 16.60 -24.79 -36.02
C SER A 113 15.55 -23.68 -35.95
N GLN A 114 14.29 -24.06 -35.72
CA GLN A 114 13.21 -23.16 -35.31
C GLN A 114 12.81 -23.48 -33.85
N ALA A 115 12.18 -22.54 -33.16
CA ALA A 115 11.68 -22.75 -31.80
C ALA A 115 10.45 -23.65 -31.80
N SER A 116 10.51 -24.76 -31.05
CA SER A 116 9.41 -25.72 -30.84
C SER A 116 8.62 -25.49 -29.54
N LEU A 117 9.07 -24.55 -28.70
CA LEU A 117 8.52 -24.20 -27.39
C LEU A 117 8.37 -22.67 -27.30
N ASN A 118 7.60 -22.18 -26.31
CA ASN A 118 7.44 -20.75 -26.12
C ASN A 118 8.79 -20.08 -25.80
N LEU A 119 8.90 -18.80 -26.17
CA LEU A 119 10.11 -17.98 -25.94
C LEU A 119 10.46 -17.78 -24.47
N GLU A 120 9.58 -18.13 -23.53
CA GLU A 120 9.81 -18.04 -22.09
C GLU A 120 10.36 -19.35 -21.50
N ASP A 121 9.90 -20.50 -21.99
CA ASP A 121 10.27 -21.85 -21.52
C ASP A 121 11.63 -22.36 -22.06
N LEU A 122 12.22 -21.65 -23.01
CA LEU A 122 13.48 -22.01 -23.67
C LEU A 122 14.72 -21.78 -22.78
N GLN A 123 15.62 -22.79 -22.75
CA GLN A 123 16.92 -22.69 -22.10
C GLN A 123 17.69 -21.43 -22.56
N TYR A 124 18.33 -20.75 -21.61
CA TYR A 124 19.00 -19.45 -21.81
C TYR A 124 19.94 -19.40 -23.02
N SER A 125 20.76 -20.43 -23.24
CA SER A 125 21.65 -20.57 -24.39
C SER A 125 20.89 -20.54 -25.73
N THR A 126 19.84 -21.34 -25.84
CA THR A 126 18.97 -21.45 -27.03
C THR A 126 18.18 -20.15 -27.26
N LYS A 127 17.68 -19.53 -26.18
CA LYS A 127 17.01 -18.23 -26.23
C LYS A 127 17.95 -17.13 -26.75
N MET A 128 19.20 -17.10 -26.27
CA MET A 128 20.22 -16.14 -26.73
C MET A 128 20.70 -16.40 -28.16
N TYR A 129 20.68 -17.64 -28.65
CA TYR A 129 20.90 -17.94 -30.07
C TYR A 129 19.82 -17.27 -30.95
N TYR A 130 18.53 -17.48 -30.62
CA TYR A 130 17.44 -16.88 -31.40
C TYR A 130 17.44 -15.34 -31.32
N ILE A 131 17.72 -14.74 -30.16
CA ILE A 131 17.82 -13.27 -30.01
C ILE A 131 18.93 -12.70 -30.90
N ARG A 132 20.10 -13.34 -30.96
CA ARG A 132 21.22 -12.92 -31.83
C ARG A 132 20.86 -13.04 -33.32
N GLN A 133 20.28 -14.17 -33.72
CA GLN A 133 19.87 -14.40 -35.12
C GLN A 133 18.73 -13.48 -35.58
N ALA A 134 17.80 -13.14 -34.69
CA ALA A 134 16.75 -12.17 -34.96
C ALA A 134 17.32 -10.75 -35.09
N ARG A 135 18.24 -10.34 -34.18
CA ARG A 135 18.92 -9.04 -34.28
C ARG A 135 19.64 -8.89 -35.62
N LEU A 136 20.49 -9.85 -35.99
CA LEU A 136 21.23 -9.82 -37.25
C LEU A 136 20.29 -9.75 -38.46
N ALA A 137 19.18 -10.50 -38.45
CA ALA A 137 18.20 -10.45 -39.53
C ALA A 137 17.51 -9.08 -39.64
N CYS A 138 17.11 -8.48 -38.52
CA CYS A 138 16.54 -7.13 -38.50
C CYS A 138 17.57 -6.07 -38.92
N GLU A 139 18.83 -6.21 -38.54
CA GLU A 139 19.93 -5.30 -38.90
C GLU A 139 20.17 -5.29 -40.42
N ILE A 140 20.24 -6.47 -41.05
CA ILE A 140 20.31 -6.63 -42.51
C ILE A 140 19.07 -6.06 -43.20
N VAL A 141 17.86 -6.40 -42.74
CA VAL A 141 16.61 -5.90 -43.35
C VAL A 141 16.50 -4.38 -43.25
N CYS A 142 16.93 -3.77 -42.14
CA CYS A 142 16.96 -2.32 -41.99
C CYS A 142 17.99 -1.67 -42.92
N GLU A 143 19.16 -2.29 -43.12
CA GLU A 143 20.18 -1.80 -44.07
C GLU A 143 19.73 -1.92 -45.53
N CYS A 144 18.94 -2.94 -45.89
CA CYS A 144 18.28 -3.04 -47.19
C CYS A 144 17.20 -1.97 -47.42
N ILE A 145 16.60 -1.44 -46.36
CA ILE A 145 15.57 -0.37 -46.42
C ILE A 145 16.21 1.02 -46.43
N ALA A 146 17.25 1.22 -45.63
CA ALA A 146 17.95 2.49 -45.43
C ALA A 146 19.47 2.26 -45.45
N PRO A 147 20.10 2.19 -46.64
CA PRO A 147 21.53 1.89 -46.76
C PRO A 147 22.40 2.97 -46.09
N SER A 148 23.45 2.53 -45.40
CA SER A 148 24.28 3.30 -44.46
C SER A 148 23.55 3.85 -43.23
N GLN A 149 22.29 3.47 -42.98
CA GLN A 149 21.45 3.96 -41.88
C GLN A 149 20.64 2.85 -41.19
N GLY A 150 20.87 1.56 -41.50
CA GLY A 150 20.06 0.45 -40.96
C GLY A 150 20.04 0.38 -39.43
N ILE A 151 21.16 0.71 -38.76
CA ILE A 151 21.26 0.71 -37.30
C ILE A 151 20.43 1.85 -36.67
N GLU A 152 20.40 3.04 -37.31
CA GLU A 152 19.57 4.16 -36.86
C GLU A 152 18.08 3.86 -37.07
N LEU A 153 17.72 3.31 -38.24
CA LEU A 153 16.36 2.86 -38.54
C LEU A 153 15.87 1.81 -37.53
N LEU A 154 16.67 0.78 -37.26
CA LEU A 154 16.37 -0.26 -36.27
C LEU A 154 16.15 0.34 -34.87
N THR A 155 16.95 1.33 -34.50
CA THR A 155 16.83 2.05 -33.22
C THR A 155 15.54 2.87 -33.14
N GLN A 156 15.18 3.61 -34.20
CA GLN A 156 13.91 4.35 -34.28
C GLN A 156 12.69 3.41 -34.30
N VAL A 157 12.77 2.27 -35.00
CA VAL A 157 11.72 1.24 -34.99
C VAL A 157 11.51 0.71 -33.57
N TYR A 158 12.58 0.32 -32.87
CA TYR A 158 12.50 -0.14 -31.47
C TYR A 158 11.90 0.94 -30.55
N GLN A 159 12.31 2.21 -30.69
CA GLN A 159 11.73 3.31 -29.93
C GLN A 159 10.24 3.50 -30.24
N SER A 160 9.83 3.43 -31.51
CA SER A 160 8.42 3.57 -31.91
C SER A 160 7.52 2.44 -31.38
N MET A 161 8.05 1.21 -31.32
CA MET A 161 7.34 0.07 -30.71
C MET A 161 7.26 0.23 -29.20
N LYS A 162 8.37 0.58 -28.53
CA LYS A 162 8.42 0.84 -27.10
C LYS A 162 7.47 1.97 -26.68
N LEU A 163 7.35 3.03 -27.48
CA LEU A 163 6.40 4.11 -27.27
C LEU A 163 4.96 3.61 -27.41
N LYS A 164 4.61 2.83 -28.44
CA LYS A 164 3.26 2.24 -28.58
C LYS A 164 2.90 1.23 -27.49
N THR A 165 3.86 0.47 -26.95
CA THR A 165 3.64 -0.36 -25.76
C THR A 165 3.53 0.48 -24.47
N ALA A 166 4.14 1.68 -24.46
CA ALA A 166 4.02 2.69 -23.42
C ALA A 166 2.91 3.72 -23.68
N GLU A 167 2.05 3.53 -24.69
CA GLU A 167 0.78 4.25 -24.87
C GLU A 167 -0.25 3.71 -23.87
N THR A 168 0.12 3.89 -22.60
CA THR A 168 -0.68 4.08 -21.40
C THR A 168 -2.17 4.22 -21.69
N LYS A 169 -3.01 3.47 -20.94
CA LYS A 169 -4.42 3.83 -20.75
C LYS A 169 -4.49 5.34 -20.49
N GLN A 170 -5.19 6.09 -21.34
CA GLN A 170 -5.27 7.54 -21.18
C GLN A 170 -5.72 7.87 -19.74
N LYS A 171 -5.16 8.93 -19.16
CA LYS A 171 -5.62 9.39 -17.86
C LYS A 171 -7.07 9.86 -18.01
N ASP A 172 -7.99 9.16 -17.35
CA ASP A 172 -9.37 9.64 -17.25
C ASP A 172 -9.34 11.04 -16.62
N ALA A 173 -10.14 11.99 -17.13
CA ALA A 173 -10.23 13.32 -16.55
C ALA A 173 -10.60 13.27 -15.04
N VAL A 174 -11.36 12.24 -14.63
CA VAL A 174 -11.65 11.94 -13.22
C VAL A 174 -10.37 11.63 -12.44
N THR A 175 -9.48 10.80 -12.98
CA THR A 175 -8.19 10.45 -12.36
C THR A 175 -7.31 11.69 -12.19
N ASP A 176 -7.24 12.59 -13.18
CA ASP A 176 -6.50 13.84 -13.04
C ASP A 176 -7.11 14.79 -11.99
N THR A 177 -8.44 14.89 -11.86
CA THR A 177 -9.05 15.63 -10.75
C THR A 177 -8.66 15.06 -9.38
N ILE A 178 -8.63 13.72 -9.23
CA ILE A 178 -8.22 13.04 -7.99
C ILE A 178 -6.72 13.26 -7.71
N ILE A 179 -5.85 13.22 -8.72
CA ILE A 179 -4.43 13.57 -8.59
C ILE A 179 -4.28 15.04 -8.13
N SER A 180 -5.08 15.96 -8.69
CA SER A 180 -5.07 17.37 -8.26
C SER A 180 -5.52 17.55 -6.81
N ALA A 181 -6.49 16.76 -6.35
CA ALA A 181 -6.94 16.76 -4.96
C ALA A 181 -5.87 16.18 -4.01
N TYR A 182 -5.19 15.10 -4.41
CA TYR A 182 -4.06 14.54 -3.65
C TYR A 182 -2.88 15.53 -3.54
N LYS A 183 -2.55 16.25 -4.62
CA LYS A 183 -1.52 17.31 -4.59
C LYS A 183 -1.90 18.51 -3.71
N LYS A 184 -3.21 18.81 -3.55
CA LYS A 184 -3.74 19.90 -2.70
C LYS A 184 -3.96 19.55 -1.23
N ALA A 185 -4.20 18.28 -0.90
CA ALA A 185 -4.46 17.85 0.47
C ALA A 185 -3.21 18.02 1.35
N GLU A 186 -3.35 18.52 2.59
CA GLU A 186 -2.23 18.67 3.52
C GLU A 186 -1.98 17.37 4.32
N ASP A 187 -2.99 16.91 5.06
CA ASP A 187 -2.93 15.72 5.93
C ASP A 187 -2.51 14.43 5.21
N TYR A 188 -1.74 13.60 5.91
CA TYR A 188 -1.39 12.25 5.44
C TYR A 188 -2.63 11.35 5.29
N THR A 189 -3.59 11.43 6.22
CA THR A 189 -4.81 10.61 6.20
C THR A 189 -5.72 10.95 5.03
N THR A 190 -5.91 12.25 4.73
CA THR A 190 -6.73 12.68 3.59
C THR A 190 -6.04 12.38 2.26
N LYS A 191 -4.71 12.54 2.17
CA LYS A 191 -3.92 12.06 1.02
C LYS A 191 -4.14 10.56 0.78
N VAL A 192 -4.10 9.71 1.81
CA VAL A 192 -4.34 8.26 1.69
C VAL A 192 -5.80 7.96 1.31
N GLN A 193 -6.77 8.67 1.87
CA GLN A 193 -8.20 8.55 1.51
C GLN A 193 -8.44 8.89 0.03
N ILE A 194 -7.95 10.03 -0.45
CA ILE A 194 -8.10 10.47 -1.85
C ILE A 194 -7.42 9.47 -2.80
N LEU A 195 -6.20 9.04 -2.46
CA LEU A 195 -5.44 8.10 -3.28
C LEU A 195 -6.12 6.71 -3.34
N SER A 196 -6.78 6.27 -2.27
CA SER A 196 -7.50 4.97 -2.24
C SER A 196 -8.62 4.83 -3.28
N LEU A 197 -9.13 5.93 -3.85
CA LEU A 197 -10.16 5.94 -4.91
C LEU A 197 -9.68 5.39 -6.26
N ILE A 198 -8.37 5.43 -6.54
CA ILE A 198 -7.81 5.08 -7.87
C ILE A 198 -6.81 3.92 -7.84
N VAL A 199 -6.32 3.54 -6.66
CA VAL A 199 -5.18 2.62 -6.50
C VAL A 199 -5.49 1.14 -6.85
N GLU A 200 -6.77 0.79 -6.97
CA GLU A 200 -7.21 -0.52 -7.48
C GLU A 200 -7.30 -0.55 -9.02
N LYS A 201 -7.42 0.60 -9.70
CA LYS A 201 -7.54 0.71 -11.16
C LYS A 201 -6.20 0.65 -11.91
N TYR A 202 -5.11 1.00 -11.21
CA TYR A 202 -3.77 1.20 -11.80
C TYR A 202 -2.69 0.39 -11.08
N SER A 203 -1.69 -0.03 -11.84
CA SER A 203 -0.47 -0.68 -11.36
C SER A 203 0.43 0.27 -10.57
N LYS A 204 1.42 -0.26 -9.85
CA LYS A 204 2.37 0.55 -9.08
C LYS A 204 3.19 1.48 -9.96
N SER A 205 3.58 1.04 -11.16
CA SER A 205 4.35 1.83 -12.14
C SER A 205 3.51 2.97 -12.75
N GLU A 206 2.27 2.72 -13.16
CA GLU A 206 1.34 3.76 -13.63
C GLU A 206 1.14 4.85 -12.55
N LEU A 207 0.89 4.46 -11.30
CA LEU A 207 0.70 5.43 -10.20
C LEU A 207 1.95 6.28 -9.91
N LEU A 208 3.15 5.72 -10.08
CA LEU A 208 4.42 6.44 -9.91
C LEU A 208 4.70 7.42 -11.07
N SER A 209 4.32 7.09 -12.32
CA SER A 209 4.42 8.04 -13.45
C SER A 209 3.31 9.09 -13.44
N PHE A 210 2.19 8.83 -12.76
CA PHE A 210 1.08 9.77 -12.63
C PHE A 210 1.31 10.83 -11.54
N ILE A 211 2.07 10.50 -10.49
CA ILE A 211 2.27 11.37 -9.31
C ILE A 211 3.76 11.40 -8.92
N GLU A 212 4.46 12.47 -9.31
CA GLU A 212 5.81 12.77 -8.81
C GLU A 212 5.87 12.79 -7.28
N GLY A 213 6.93 12.23 -6.68
CA GLY A 213 7.08 12.17 -5.22
C GLY A 213 6.13 11.19 -4.50
N LEU A 214 5.38 10.38 -5.24
CA LEU A 214 4.70 9.22 -4.69
C LEU A 214 5.71 8.12 -4.36
N THR A 215 5.50 7.40 -3.25
CA THR A 215 6.34 6.28 -2.83
C THR A 215 5.50 5.01 -2.78
N ILE A 216 6.13 3.86 -3.02
CA ILE A 216 5.45 2.55 -3.02
C ILE A 216 4.68 2.34 -1.69
N TYR A 217 5.27 2.76 -0.57
CA TYR A 217 4.62 2.75 0.75
C TYR A 217 3.27 3.48 0.79
N LYS A 218 3.14 4.65 0.14
CA LYS A 218 1.86 5.40 0.08
C LYS A 218 0.81 4.65 -0.74
N ILE A 219 1.22 3.96 -1.80
CA ILE A 219 0.33 3.10 -2.62
C ILE A 219 -0.17 1.92 -1.80
N ASP A 220 0.73 1.21 -1.11
CA ASP A 220 0.34 0.05 -0.29
C ASP A 220 -0.46 0.44 0.95
N ALA A 221 -0.20 1.62 1.54
CA ALA A 221 -1.05 2.21 2.57
C ALA A 221 -2.46 2.53 2.05
N ALA A 222 -2.60 3.06 0.83
CA ALA A 222 -3.89 3.32 0.20
C ALA A 222 -4.64 2.03 -0.17
N ARG A 223 -3.95 0.96 -0.60
CA ARG A 223 -4.54 -0.39 -0.78
C ARG A 223 -5.09 -0.91 0.54
N LYS A 224 -4.24 -0.93 1.58
CA LYS A 224 -4.65 -1.34 2.93
C LYS A 224 -5.83 -0.52 3.45
N TYR A 225 -5.89 0.78 3.13
CA TYR A 225 -7.01 1.64 3.50
C TYR A 225 -8.32 1.22 2.80
N ALA A 226 -8.30 1.08 1.47
CA ALA A 226 -9.46 0.63 0.69
C ALA A 226 -10.00 -0.71 1.21
N SER A 227 -9.12 -1.69 1.42
CA SER A 227 -9.51 -3.03 1.90
C SER A 227 -9.97 -3.08 3.37
N THR A 228 -9.76 -2.03 4.18
CA THR A 228 -10.13 -2.03 5.62
C THR A 228 -11.28 -1.08 5.97
N HIS A 229 -11.45 0.00 5.21
CA HIS A 229 -12.46 1.04 5.48
C HIS A 229 -13.38 1.34 4.29
N GLY A 230 -13.06 0.81 3.10
CA GLY A 230 -13.67 1.20 1.83
C GLY A 230 -12.92 2.36 1.16
N PRO A 231 -12.88 2.41 -0.19
CA PRO A 231 -12.19 3.47 -0.93
C PRO A 231 -12.85 4.83 -0.67
N GLY A 232 -12.04 5.84 -0.34
CA GLY A 232 -12.48 7.21 -0.06
C GLY A 232 -13.29 7.43 1.22
N GLN A 233 -13.61 6.38 1.99
CA GLN A 233 -14.44 6.49 3.19
C GLN A 233 -13.74 7.34 4.27
N TYR A 234 -14.46 8.31 4.85
CA TYR A 234 -13.93 9.13 5.94
C TYR A 234 -13.87 8.35 7.26
N VAL A 235 -12.66 8.14 7.78
CA VAL A 235 -12.44 7.64 9.15
C VAL A 235 -12.55 8.80 10.12
N THR A 236 -13.52 8.71 11.04
CA THR A 236 -13.61 9.64 12.16
C THR A 236 -12.41 9.45 13.09
N PRO A 237 -11.69 10.52 13.48
CA PRO A 237 -10.55 10.38 14.38
C PRO A 237 -11.01 9.86 15.75
N PRO A 238 -10.27 8.94 16.39
CA PRO A 238 -10.68 8.34 17.66
C PRO A 238 -10.83 9.41 18.74
N LYS A 239 -11.98 9.42 19.43
CA LYS A 239 -12.36 10.46 20.40
C LYS A 239 -11.49 10.40 21.67
N ILE A 240 -10.33 11.08 21.64
CA ILE A 240 -9.35 11.14 22.74
C ILE A 240 -9.97 11.75 24.00
N THR A 241 -10.47 10.88 24.89
CA THR A 241 -11.13 11.30 26.13
C THR A 241 -10.10 11.49 27.24
N ARG A 242 -9.57 12.72 27.38
CA ARG A 242 -8.54 13.06 28.37
C ARG A 242 -9.11 13.10 29.79
N LEU A 243 -8.81 12.09 30.61
CA LEU A 243 -9.16 12.05 32.03
C LEU A 243 -8.29 13.04 32.85
N ARG A 244 -8.79 14.26 33.07
CA ARG A 244 -8.12 15.32 33.86
C ARG A 244 -8.14 15.07 35.39
N LEU A 245 -8.35 13.84 35.85
CA LEU A 245 -8.58 13.54 37.27
C LEU A 245 -7.92 12.21 37.69
N SER A 246 -6.99 12.29 38.64
CA SER A 246 -6.24 11.16 39.19
C SER A 246 -7.12 10.19 39.99
N LYS A 247 -7.07 8.89 39.67
CA LYS A 247 -7.86 7.82 40.31
C LYS A 247 -7.79 7.84 41.85
N GLN A 248 -6.61 8.07 42.42
CA GLN A 248 -6.40 8.15 43.88
C GLN A 248 -7.27 9.22 44.56
N LYS A 249 -7.33 10.44 44.00
CA LYS A 249 -8.17 11.54 44.54
C LYS A 249 -9.67 11.29 44.39
N ILE A 250 -10.08 10.43 43.45
CA ILE A 250 -11.46 9.96 43.34
C ILE A 250 -11.72 8.94 44.46
N HIS A 251 -10.84 7.95 44.63
CA HIS A 251 -10.97 6.90 45.65
C HIS A 251 -11.09 7.51 47.05
N HIS A 252 -10.11 8.32 47.45
CA HIS A 252 -10.07 8.96 48.77
C HIS A 252 -11.33 9.79 49.07
N PHE A 253 -11.90 10.47 48.07
CA PHE A 253 -13.16 11.18 48.25
C PHE A 253 -14.38 10.25 48.33
N ILE A 254 -14.45 9.18 47.52
CA ILE A 254 -15.50 8.15 47.59
C ILE A 254 -15.47 7.45 48.95
N GLU A 255 -14.28 7.10 49.43
CA GLU A 255 -14.00 6.46 50.71
C GLU A 255 -14.46 7.35 51.88
N PHE A 256 -14.06 8.62 51.89
CA PHE A 256 -14.55 9.60 52.88
C PHE A 256 -16.08 9.71 52.87
N ILE A 257 -16.73 9.91 51.72
CA ILE A 257 -18.21 10.01 51.64
C ILE A 257 -18.92 8.66 51.87
N SER A 258 -18.18 7.57 52.07
CA SER A 258 -18.69 6.24 52.40
C SER A 258 -18.40 5.81 53.84
N ALA A 259 -17.76 6.67 54.65
CA ALA A 259 -17.55 6.40 56.07
C ALA A 259 -18.88 6.25 56.83
N PRO A 260 -19.00 5.33 57.82
CA PRO A 260 -20.26 5.10 58.55
C PRO A 260 -20.85 6.30 59.28
N CYS A 261 -20.06 7.33 59.60
CA CYS A 261 -20.55 8.59 60.15
C CYS A 261 -21.38 9.43 59.15
N TYR A 262 -21.18 9.20 57.84
CA TYR A 262 -21.87 9.92 56.76
C TYR A 262 -22.91 9.07 56.02
N LEU A 263 -22.96 7.75 56.27
CA LEU A 263 -23.88 6.80 55.64
C LEU A 263 -24.72 6.02 56.66
N GLN A 264 -26.04 6.01 56.48
CA GLN A 264 -26.97 5.20 57.24
C GLN A 264 -27.66 4.18 56.33
N VAL A 265 -27.56 2.89 56.68
CA VAL A 265 -28.25 1.81 55.97
C VAL A 265 -29.75 1.87 56.25
N VAL A 266 -30.59 1.71 55.22
CA VAL A 266 -32.05 1.68 55.39
C VAL A 266 -32.50 0.28 55.79
N GLY A 267 -33.34 0.17 56.83
CA GLY A 267 -33.95 -1.11 57.23
C GLY A 267 -34.92 -1.71 56.21
N PHE A 268 -35.28 -0.97 55.15
CA PHE A 268 -36.16 -1.43 54.08
C PHE A 268 -35.61 -1.08 52.69
N GLY A 269 -35.79 -2.01 51.76
CA GLY A 269 -35.41 -1.86 50.35
C GLY A 269 -33.95 -2.21 50.05
N SER A 270 -33.75 -3.05 49.04
CA SER A 270 -32.45 -3.45 48.51
C SER A 270 -32.37 -3.24 47.00
N ILE A 271 -31.17 -3.02 46.48
CA ILE A 271 -30.87 -2.92 45.05
C ILE A 271 -30.11 -4.20 44.65
N HIS A 272 -30.52 -4.83 43.56
CA HIS A 272 -29.82 -5.98 43.00
C HIS A 272 -28.85 -5.49 41.92
N LEU A 273 -27.55 -5.52 42.22
CA LEU A 273 -26.50 -5.17 41.28
C LEU A 273 -26.17 -6.40 40.41
N LYS A 274 -26.28 -6.27 39.09
CA LYS A 274 -25.78 -7.26 38.12
C LYS A 274 -24.30 -7.00 37.86
N LEU A 275 -23.46 -8.00 38.08
CA LEU A 275 -22.04 -7.96 37.73
C LEU A 275 -21.85 -8.39 36.26
N SER A 276 -20.70 -8.06 35.68
CA SER A 276 -20.29 -8.53 34.35
C SER A 276 -20.15 -10.06 34.26
N SER A 277 -20.02 -10.76 35.39
CA SER A 277 -20.06 -12.22 35.51
C SER A 277 -21.48 -12.81 35.52
N GLY A 278 -22.52 -11.99 35.33
CA GLY A 278 -23.93 -12.43 35.38
C GLY A 278 -24.51 -12.60 36.79
N LEU A 279 -23.65 -12.69 37.82
CA LEU A 279 -24.06 -12.77 39.23
C LEU A 279 -24.87 -11.54 39.66
N THR A 280 -25.84 -11.76 40.56
CA THR A 280 -26.62 -10.67 41.20
C THR A 280 -26.29 -10.55 42.68
N VAL A 281 -25.87 -9.36 43.11
CA VAL A 281 -25.56 -9.06 44.51
C VAL A 281 -26.63 -8.14 45.09
N LYS A 282 -27.24 -8.55 46.20
CA LYS A 282 -28.27 -7.78 46.91
C LYS A 282 -27.60 -6.82 47.90
N VAL A 283 -27.60 -5.53 47.56
CA VAL A 283 -27.05 -4.45 48.41
C VAL A 283 -28.20 -3.70 49.08
N PRO A 284 -28.18 -3.41 50.38
CA PRO A 284 -29.23 -2.61 51.02
C PRO A 284 -29.20 -1.17 50.49
N LYS A 285 -30.35 -0.47 50.52
CA LYS A 285 -30.34 0.98 50.27
C LYS A 285 -29.58 1.70 51.38
N VAL A 286 -28.98 2.83 51.04
CA VAL A 286 -28.20 3.67 51.96
C VAL A 286 -28.57 5.15 51.75
N ILE A 287 -28.68 5.88 52.86
CA ILE A 287 -28.95 7.32 52.94
C ILE A 287 -27.65 8.03 53.37
N ARG A 288 -27.46 9.28 52.92
CA ARG A 288 -26.43 10.17 53.51
C ARG A 288 -27.01 10.94 54.69
N THR A 289 -26.34 10.89 55.84
CA THR A 289 -26.72 11.67 57.03
C THR A 289 -26.49 13.18 56.84
N MET A 290 -25.62 13.57 55.90
CA MET A 290 -25.29 14.96 55.59
C MET A 290 -25.63 15.36 54.14
N ILE A 291 -26.13 16.59 53.99
CA ILE A 291 -26.32 17.24 52.68
C ILE A 291 -24.96 17.43 51.98
N ALA A 292 -24.93 17.24 50.66
CA ALA A 292 -23.73 17.28 49.82
C ALA A 292 -22.83 18.50 50.04
N SER A 293 -23.40 19.68 50.32
CA SER A 293 -22.68 20.91 50.64
C SER A 293 -21.87 20.81 51.94
N ARG A 294 -22.48 20.32 53.03
CA ARG A 294 -21.83 20.14 54.33
C ARG A 294 -20.76 19.05 54.26
N LEU A 295 -21.05 17.95 53.57
CA LEU A 295 -20.13 16.82 53.36
C LEU A 295 -18.86 17.25 52.58
N ILE A 296 -19.04 18.12 51.58
CA ILE A 296 -17.94 18.76 50.84
C ILE A 296 -17.11 19.69 51.75
N THR A 297 -17.73 20.46 52.63
CA THR A 297 -16.99 21.31 53.59
C THR A 297 -16.19 20.45 54.58
N ALA A 298 -16.79 19.39 55.12
CA ALA A 298 -16.12 18.46 56.04
C ALA A 298 -14.88 17.82 55.39
N TYR A 299 -15.02 17.30 54.17
CA TYR A 299 -13.89 16.73 53.41
C TYR A 299 -12.79 17.77 53.12
N ASN A 300 -13.16 18.99 52.72
CA ASN A 300 -12.17 20.04 52.43
C ASN A 300 -11.48 20.57 53.69
N ASN A 301 -12.06 20.40 54.89
CA ASN A 301 -11.37 20.67 56.14
C ASN A 301 -10.43 19.52 56.49
N TYR A 302 -10.92 18.27 56.52
CA TYR A 302 -10.08 17.07 56.71
C TYR A 302 -8.85 17.04 55.79
N CYS A 303 -9.01 17.45 54.53
CA CYS A 303 -7.90 17.57 53.58
C CYS A 303 -6.87 18.67 53.93
N LYS A 304 -7.25 19.79 54.56
CA LYS A 304 -6.29 20.77 55.09
C LYS A 304 -5.51 20.16 56.25
N ASP A 305 -6.23 19.58 57.20
CA ASP A 305 -5.68 19.04 58.45
C ASP A 305 -4.66 17.92 58.19
N ASN A 306 -4.84 17.16 57.11
CA ASN A 306 -3.97 16.07 56.67
C ASN A 306 -3.05 16.44 55.49
N TYR A 307 -2.96 17.72 55.09
CA TYR A 307 -2.15 18.22 53.95
C TYR A 307 -2.43 17.56 52.58
N ILE A 308 -3.62 16.99 52.39
CA ILE A 308 -4.05 16.32 51.15
C ILE A 308 -4.64 17.35 50.18
N LEU A 309 -4.16 17.44 48.94
CA LEU A 309 -4.71 18.35 47.92
C LEU A 309 -6.03 17.80 47.31
N PRO A 310 -7.23 18.33 47.65
CA PRO A 310 -8.50 17.79 47.18
C PRO A 310 -8.77 18.04 45.69
N PRO A 311 -9.66 17.28 45.05
CA PRO A 311 -10.25 17.67 43.76
C PRO A 311 -11.13 18.93 43.92
N CYS A 312 -11.24 19.76 42.88
CA CYS A 312 -11.99 21.02 42.98
C CYS A 312 -13.49 20.80 43.31
N ARG A 313 -14.14 21.80 43.92
CA ARG A 313 -15.51 21.69 44.46
C ARG A 313 -16.55 21.22 43.43
N ALA A 314 -16.46 21.69 42.19
CA ALA A 314 -17.33 21.25 41.09
C ALA A 314 -17.15 19.75 40.75
N THR A 315 -15.94 19.21 40.90
CA THR A 315 -15.64 17.77 40.73
C THR A 315 -16.18 16.96 41.91
N GLN A 316 -16.06 17.47 43.14
CA GLN A 316 -16.64 16.83 44.33
C GLN A 316 -18.18 16.70 44.20
N TYR A 317 -18.88 17.75 43.76
CA TYR A 317 -20.31 17.67 43.46
C TYR A 317 -20.64 16.66 42.35
N LYS A 318 -19.82 16.57 41.29
CA LYS A 318 -20.00 15.55 40.23
C LYS A 318 -19.84 14.12 40.77
N ILE A 319 -18.88 13.86 41.66
CA ILE A 319 -18.70 12.55 42.28
C ILE A 319 -19.89 12.23 43.21
N ILE A 320 -20.36 13.16 44.05
CA ILE A 320 -21.55 12.93 44.89
C ILE A 320 -22.80 12.66 44.02
N LYS A 321 -22.95 13.34 42.88
CA LYS A 321 -24.07 13.11 41.94
C LYS A 321 -23.99 11.74 41.24
N ALA A 322 -22.79 11.27 40.91
CA ALA A 322 -22.57 9.94 40.35
C ALA A 322 -22.80 8.83 41.39
N CYS A 323 -22.26 9.00 42.60
CA CYS A 323 -22.49 8.14 43.76
C CYS A 323 -23.84 8.48 44.42
N ALA A 324 -24.94 8.41 43.67
CA ALA A 324 -26.28 8.74 44.17
C ALA A 324 -26.66 7.86 45.38
N ALA A 325 -27.15 8.51 46.44
CA ALA A 325 -27.66 7.85 47.66
C ALA A 325 -29.17 8.09 47.78
N SER A 326 -29.87 7.24 48.52
CA SER A 326 -31.31 7.40 48.74
C SER A 326 -31.57 8.66 49.56
N GLN A 327 -32.48 9.51 49.11
CA GLN A 327 -33.03 10.60 49.91
C GLN A 327 -34.27 10.08 50.63
N LEU A 328 -34.34 10.28 51.95
CA LEU A 328 -35.63 10.27 52.64
C LEU A 328 -36.22 11.67 52.55
N LYS A 329 -37.49 11.76 52.13
CA LYS A 329 -38.31 12.92 52.46
C LYS A 329 -38.81 12.70 53.88
N SER A 330 -38.53 13.63 54.79
CA SER A 330 -39.10 13.57 56.13
C SER A 330 -40.60 13.79 56.04
N LEU A 331 -41.38 12.74 56.29
CA LEU A 331 -42.80 12.87 56.56
C LEU A 331 -42.93 13.52 57.95
N HIS A 332 -43.61 14.66 58.03
CA HIS A 332 -43.85 15.32 59.31
C HIS A 332 -44.68 14.41 60.22
N GLY A 333 -44.27 14.30 61.49
CA GLY A 333 -45.01 13.56 62.51
C GLY A 333 -44.39 12.23 62.92
N LEU A 334 -43.26 12.28 63.64
CA LEU A 334 -43.04 11.51 64.88
C LEU A 334 -41.80 12.05 65.59
N ASP A 335 -41.98 12.54 66.81
CA ASP A 335 -40.93 13.19 67.60
C ASP A 335 -39.96 12.18 68.23
N ASN A 336 -38.71 12.63 68.38
CA ASN A 336 -37.94 12.44 69.61
C ASN A 336 -36.81 13.51 69.68
N TYR A 337 -37.09 14.56 70.45
CA TYR A 337 -36.17 15.63 70.88
C TYR A 337 -35.19 15.13 71.97
N PRO A 338 -34.20 15.93 72.46
CA PRO A 338 -33.70 17.22 71.97
C PRO A 338 -32.15 17.33 71.85
N SER A 339 -31.69 18.09 70.86
CA SER A 339 -30.61 19.10 70.98
C SER A 339 -30.65 19.94 69.69
N GLN A 340 -31.19 21.16 69.71
CA GLN A 340 -30.46 22.39 70.06
C GLN A 340 -29.04 22.39 69.43
N THR A 341 -28.72 23.19 68.41
CA THR A 341 -29.36 24.45 67.96
C THR A 341 -29.60 24.59 66.45
N GLU A 342 -30.57 25.45 66.14
CA GLU A 342 -30.74 26.23 64.90
C GLU A 342 -30.85 25.50 63.56
N LEU A 343 -32.11 25.14 63.28
CA LEU A 343 -32.73 25.20 61.96
C LEU A 343 -32.35 26.49 61.21
N LEU A 344 -31.79 26.35 60.00
CA LEU A 344 -32.00 27.33 58.94
C LEU A 344 -32.57 26.65 57.70
N LEU A 345 -33.86 26.93 57.48
CA LEU A 345 -34.60 26.63 56.26
C LEU A 345 -34.06 27.52 55.12
N LEU A 346 -33.32 26.91 54.19
CA LEU A 346 -33.15 27.45 52.84
C LEU A 346 -33.35 26.33 51.83
N ALA A 347 -34.61 26.18 51.40
CA ALA A 347 -34.95 25.46 50.18
C ALA A 347 -34.63 26.37 48.99
N VAL A 348 -33.58 26.04 48.24
CA VAL A 348 -33.19 26.75 47.01
C VAL A 348 -32.77 25.69 45.98
N PHE A 349 -33.59 25.55 44.93
CA PHE A 349 -33.57 24.53 43.85
C PHE A 349 -33.89 23.09 44.30
#